data_AF-A0A1H4E2C4-F1
#
_entry.id   AF-A0A1H4E2C4-F1
#
_cell.length_a   1.000
_cell.length_b   1.000
_cell.length_c   1.000
_cell.angle_alpha   90.00
_cell.angle_beta   90.00
_cell.angle_gamma   90.00
#
_symmetry.space_group_name_H-M   'P 1'
#
loop_
_entity.id
_entity.type
_entity.pdbx_description
1 polymer ?
#
loop_
_entity_poly.entity_id
_entity_poly.type
_entity_poly.pdbx_seq_one_letter_code
_entity_poly.pdbx_strand_id
1 'polypeptide(L)'
;MKRIIKFIGISLISISLLCGCGTGLEIPEPLIDNIISSQKNETDNTSFKYEHDPRDNAKAMEDIIDNPDAVYGFSPSPESKRLGEYAEYDWTDPEFVADAREKRIEYHKSLDSMTDILYKMKEEGATTEEMARAVSAEKNRLRLESYKDDPEGLEKLKKSNMDTYGHEDGPTPDEMFEKYGSWEIVMQKAFSTNMGMDACCGLYDEYYQLYIELGYINE
;
A
#
# COMPACT_ATOMS: atom_id res chain seq x y z
N MET A 1 -39.40 -15.18 20.49
CA MET A 1 -38.72 -15.19 19.18
C MET A 1 -37.24 -14.95 19.43
N LYS A 2 -36.39 -15.98 19.29
CA LYS A 2 -34.95 -15.91 19.54
C LYS A 2 -34.25 -15.44 18.26
N ARG A 3 -33.53 -14.32 18.31
CA ARG A 3 -32.59 -13.92 17.25
C ARG A 3 -31.25 -14.60 17.52
N ILE A 4 -30.79 -15.37 16.54
CA ILE A 4 -29.48 -16.02 16.50
C ILE A 4 -28.47 -14.96 16.06
N ILE A 5 -27.55 -14.61 16.95
CA ILE A 5 -26.38 -13.79 16.64
C ILE A 5 -25.34 -14.73 16.02
N LYS A 6 -24.97 -14.52 14.76
CA LYS A 6 -23.81 -15.16 14.15
C LYS A 6 -22.56 -14.48 14.72
N PHE A 7 -21.84 -15.19 15.59
CA PHE A 7 -20.43 -14.91 15.85
C PHE A 7 -19.63 -15.36 14.63
N ILE A 8 -18.97 -14.44 13.95
CA ILE A 8 -17.86 -14.74 13.03
C ILE A 8 -16.61 -14.28 13.78
N GLY A 9 -15.66 -15.20 13.93
CA GLY A 9 -14.55 -15.12 14.87
C GLY A 9 -13.58 -13.99 14.57
N ILE A 10 -13.54 -13.01 15.46
CA ILE A 10 -12.43 -12.09 15.62
C ILE A 10 -11.32 -12.87 16.34
N SER A 11 -10.18 -13.07 15.67
CA SER A 11 -9.00 -13.66 16.32
C SER A 11 -8.32 -12.60 17.18
N LEU A 12 -8.54 -12.69 18.49
CA LEU A 12 -7.72 -12.06 19.52
C LEU A 12 -6.28 -12.60 19.42
N ILE A 13 -5.33 -11.79 18.96
CA ILE A 13 -3.91 -12.12 19.10
C ILE A 13 -3.44 -11.66 20.48
N SER A 14 -3.21 -12.65 21.33
CA SER A 14 -2.66 -12.54 22.67
C SER A 14 -1.29 -11.86 22.68
N ILE A 15 -1.18 -10.79 23.47
CA ILE A 15 0.08 -10.22 23.94
C ILE A 15 0.88 -11.32 24.65
N SER A 16 1.97 -11.76 24.03
CA SER A 16 2.98 -12.57 24.68
C SER A 16 4.16 -11.68 25.03
N LEU A 17 4.16 -11.22 26.28
CA LEU A 17 5.32 -10.63 26.96
C LEU A 17 6.47 -11.66 26.89
N LEU A 18 7.54 -11.34 26.17
CA LEU A 18 8.83 -12.03 26.31
C LEU A 18 9.85 -11.05 26.84
N CYS A 19 10.21 -11.32 28.09
CA CYS A 19 11.21 -10.63 28.89
C CYS A 19 12.63 -11.00 28.38
N GLY A 20 13.45 -9.97 28.16
CA GLY A 20 14.88 -9.99 28.47
C GLY A 20 15.84 -10.71 27.51
N CYS A 21 16.54 -9.93 26.68
CA CYS A 21 18.01 -9.83 26.74
C CYS A 21 18.44 -8.57 25.98
N GLY A 22 19.11 -7.66 26.70
CA GLY A 22 19.58 -6.41 26.15
C GLY A 22 20.77 -6.58 25.22
N THR A 23 20.74 -5.82 24.12
CA THR A 23 21.92 -5.15 23.58
C THR A 23 21.47 -3.74 23.21
N GLY A 24 22.04 -2.74 23.89
CA GLY A 24 21.71 -1.34 23.67
C GLY A 24 22.08 -0.92 22.25
N LEU A 25 21.07 -0.51 21.49
CA LEU A 25 21.21 0.53 20.48
C LEU A 25 20.59 1.78 21.10
N GLU A 26 21.43 2.76 21.41
CA GLU A 26 20.96 4.10 21.77
C GLU A 26 20.29 4.71 20.55
N ILE A 27 18.98 4.94 20.64
CA ILE A 27 18.24 5.70 19.63
C ILE A 27 18.67 7.16 19.77
N PRO A 28 19.11 7.83 18.70
CA PRO A 28 19.49 9.23 18.77
C PRO A 28 18.30 10.11 19.20
N GLU A 29 18.51 10.98 20.19
CA GLU A 29 17.50 11.89 20.79
C GLU A 29 16.57 12.62 19.81
N PRO A 30 16.95 13.04 18.57
CA PRO A 30 15.98 13.66 17.64
C PRO A 30 14.80 12.76 17.22
N LEU A 31 14.86 11.44 17.46
CA LEU A 31 13.73 10.55 17.20
C LEU A 31 12.69 10.55 18.33
N ILE A 32 13.11 10.83 19.57
CA ILE A 32 12.23 10.81 20.74
C ILE A 32 11.30 12.03 20.74
N ASP A 33 11.79 13.19 20.30
CA ASP A 33 10.98 14.40 20.23
C ASP A 33 9.86 14.30 19.16
N ASN A 34 10.08 13.59 18.06
CA ASN A 34 9.05 13.33 17.04
C ASN A 34 7.96 12.36 17.53
N ILE A 35 8.31 11.40 18.41
CA ILE A 35 7.37 10.45 19.01
C ILE A 35 6.60 11.10 20.18
N ILE A 36 7.22 12.00 20.93
CA ILE A 36 6.56 12.74 22.01
C ILE A 36 5.68 13.87 21.45
N SER A 37 6.06 14.50 20.33
CA SER A 37 5.25 15.50 19.63
C SER A 37 3.96 14.91 19.04
N SER A 38 3.94 13.63 18.66
CA SER A 38 2.74 12.98 18.12
C SER A 38 1.77 12.49 19.19
N GLN A 39 2.20 12.46 20.46
CA GLN A 39 1.38 12.03 21.62
C GLN A 39 0.85 13.21 22.46
N LYS A 40 1.16 14.46 22.07
CA LYS A 40 0.62 15.68 22.69
C LYS A 40 0.16 16.66 21.63
N ASN A 41 -1.06 16.47 21.15
CA ASN A 41 -1.95 17.55 20.72
C ASN A 41 -3.38 17.00 20.63
N GLU A 42 -4.02 16.79 21.78
CA GLU A 42 -5.47 16.92 21.84
C GLU A 42 -5.82 18.41 21.76
N THR A 43 -6.76 18.74 20.87
CA THR A 43 -7.41 20.05 20.67
C THR A 43 -6.62 21.15 19.97
N ASP A 44 -6.26 20.92 18.71
CA ASP A 44 -6.44 21.97 17.71
C ASP A 44 -7.15 21.38 16.48
N ASN A 45 -8.29 21.96 16.11
CA ASN A 45 -9.10 21.53 14.97
C ASN A 45 -8.46 22.04 13.68
N THR A 46 -7.24 21.61 13.41
CA THR A 46 -6.61 21.73 12.10
C THR A 46 -6.89 20.43 11.37
N SER A 47 -8.00 20.39 10.63
CA SER A 47 -8.28 19.31 9.67
C SER A 47 -7.01 19.06 8.84
N PHE A 48 -6.54 17.82 8.81
CA PHE A 48 -5.43 17.42 7.95
C PHE A 48 -5.65 17.95 6.53
N LYS A 49 -4.59 18.44 5.89
CA LYS A 49 -4.66 18.98 4.54
C LYS A 49 -3.45 18.54 3.73
N TYR A 50 -3.72 18.00 2.55
CA TYR A 50 -2.69 17.68 1.57
C TYR A 50 -2.07 18.95 0.95
N GLU A 51 -0.76 18.90 0.71
CA GLU A 51 -0.04 19.86 -0.13
C GLU A 51 -0.51 19.72 -1.59
N HIS A 52 -0.60 18.47 -2.08
CA HIS A 52 -1.13 18.15 -3.40
C HIS A 52 -2.48 17.45 -3.26
N ASP A 53 -3.56 18.07 -3.72
CA ASP A 53 -4.91 17.53 -3.55
C ASP A 53 -5.09 16.24 -4.36
N PRO A 54 -5.40 15.08 -3.73
CA PRO A 54 -5.68 13.84 -4.44
C PRO A 54 -6.80 13.96 -5.50
N ARG A 55 -7.70 14.96 -5.36
CA ARG A 55 -8.76 15.26 -6.33
C ARG A 55 -8.23 15.69 -7.70
N ASP A 56 -7.03 16.26 -7.75
CA ASP A 56 -6.40 16.67 -9.01
C ASP A 56 -5.86 15.46 -9.80
N ASN A 57 -5.83 14.28 -9.18
CA ASN A 57 -5.38 13.05 -9.81
C ASN A 57 -6.57 12.13 -10.13
N ALA A 58 -6.99 12.14 -11.40
CA ALA A 58 -8.12 11.34 -11.88
C ALA A 58 -7.99 9.84 -11.55
N LYS A 59 -6.76 9.30 -11.56
CA LYS A 59 -6.52 7.89 -11.26
C LYS A 59 -6.64 7.58 -9.76
N ALA A 60 -6.31 8.52 -8.87
CA ALA A 60 -6.62 8.36 -7.45
C ALA A 60 -8.14 8.34 -7.25
N MET A 61 -8.85 9.28 -7.89
CA MET A 61 -10.30 9.43 -7.80
C MET A 61 -11.12 8.29 -8.43
N GLU A 62 -10.51 7.41 -9.23
CA GLU A 62 -11.16 6.16 -9.67
C GLU A 62 -11.47 5.21 -8.49
N ASP A 63 -10.67 5.31 -7.42
CA ASP A 63 -10.69 4.35 -6.32
C ASP A 63 -11.19 4.92 -4.98
N ILE A 64 -11.36 6.24 -4.87
CA ILE A 64 -11.76 6.93 -3.63
C ILE A 64 -12.93 7.88 -3.84
N ILE A 65 -13.58 8.24 -2.74
CA ILE A 65 -14.61 9.27 -2.65
C ILE A 65 -14.24 10.30 -1.58
N ASP A 66 -14.73 11.52 -1.76
CA ASP A 66 -14.69 12.54 -0.71
C ASP A 66 -15.41 12.06 0.54
N ASN A 67 -14.73 12.10 1.68
CA ASN A 67 -15.32 11.85 2.98
C ASN A 67 -14.73 12.85 3.99
N PRO A 68 -15.36 14.02 4.20
CA PRO A 68 -14.81 15.03 5.10
C PRO A 68 -14.74 14.59 6.56
N ASP A 69 -15.45 13.53 6.94
CA ASP A 69 -15.42 12.96 8.28
C ASP A 69 -14.33 11.89 8.45
N ALA A 70 -13.73 11.40 7.34
CA ALA A 70 -12.60 10.50 7.40
C ALA A 70 -11.34 11.21 7.90
N VAL A 71 -10.45 10.47 8.57
CA VAL A 71 -9.23 11.00 9.20
C VAL A 71 -8.38 11.85 8.24
N TYR A 72 -8.30 11.43 6.97
CA TYR A 72 -7.54 12.12 5.91
C TYR A 72 -8.44 12.69 4.79
N GLY A 73 -9.74 12.83 5.03
CA GLY A 73 -10.67 13.49 4.10
C GLY A 73 -11.16 12.65 2.92
N PHE A 74 -10.74 11.38 2.83
CA PHE A 74 -11.14 10.44 1.78
C PHE A 74 -11.48 9.06 2.34
N SER A 75 -12.31 8.33 1.61
CA SER A 75 -12.57 6.91 1.87
C SER A 75 -12.56 6.11 0.58
N PRO A 76 -12.27 4.80 0.62
CA PRO A 76 -12.42 3.93 -0.54
C PRO A 76 -13.81 4.02 -1.15
N SER A 77 -13.88 4.06 -2.47
CA SER A 77 -15.15 4.00 -3.20
C SER A 77 -15.71 2.57 -3.17
N PRO A 78 -16.96 2.35 -2.72
CA PRO A 78 -17.59 1.02 -2.81
C PRO A 78 -17.67 0.47 -4.25
N GLU A 79 -17.67 1.36 -5.25
CA GLU A 79 -17.71 1.01 -6.67
C GLU A 79 -16.31 0.71 -7.24
N SER A 80 -15.23 0.95 -6.47
CA SER A 80 -13.88 0.64 -6.91
C SER A 80 -13.69 -0.86 -7.08
N LYS A 81 -13.22 -1.27 -8.26
CA LYS A 81 -12.82 -2.66 -8.51
C LYS A 81 -11.59 -3.08 -7.69
N ARG A 82 -10.85 -2.12 -7.14
CA ARG A 82 -9.59 -2.35 -6.43
C ARG A 82 -9.74 -2.16 -4.92
N LEU A 83 -10.49 -1.14 -4.51
CA LEU A 83 -10.64 -0.73 -3.13
C LEU A 83 -12.06 -0.91 -2.57
N GLY A 84 -13.03 -1.38 -3.36
CA GLY A 84 -14.43 -1.48 -2.94
C GLY A 84 -14.66 -2.34 -1.71
N GLU A 85 -13.86 -3.39 -1.51
CA GLU A 85 -13.90 -4.21 -0.29
C GLU A 85 -13.48 -3.43 0.97
N TYR A 86 -12.65 -2.39 0.83
CA TYR A 86 -12.22 -1.58 1.97
C TYR A 86 -13.23 -0.49 2.34
N ALA A 87 -14.27 -0.29 1.52
CA ALA A 87 -15.28 0.72 1.77
C ALA A 87 -16.25 0.33 2.91
N GLU A 88 -16.22 -0.92 3.38
CA GLU A 88 -17.02 -1.39 4.52
C GLU A 88 -16.43 -1.02 5.90
N TYR A 89 -15.16 -0.64 5.94
CA TYR A 89 -14.47 -0.26 7.17
C TYR A 89 -14.75 1.20 7.56
N ASP A 90 -14.58 1.51 8.85
CA ASP A 90 -14.78 2.86 9.38
C ASP A 90 -13.52 3.72 9.23
N TRP A 91 -13.45 4.48 8.15
CA TRP A 91 -12.34 5.42 7.86
C TRP A 91 -12.42 6.72 8.68
N THR A 92 -13.43 6.87 9.54
CA THR A 92 -13.52 7.96 10.54
C THR A 92 -12.86 7.58 11.86
N ASP A 93 -12.58 6.28 12.09
CA ASP A 93 -11.91 5.78 13.28
C ASP A 93 -10.38 5.97 13.18
N PRO A 94 -9.78 6.84 14.02
CA PRO A 94 -8.34 7.09 14.00
C PRO A 94 -7.49 5.88 14.36
N GLU A 95 -7.97 4.96 15.20
CA GLU A 95 -7.20 3.76 15.57
C GLU A 95 -7.12 2.79 14.38
N PHE A 96 -8.26 2.52 13.73
CA PHE A 96 -8.29 1.73 12.51
C PHE A 96 -7.43 2.34 11.40
N VAL A 97 -7.56 3.64 11.15
CA VAL A 97 -6.79 4.32 10.09
C VAL A 97 -5.29 4.34 10.40
N ALA A 98 -4.88 4.45 11.66
CA ALA A 98 -3.47 4.37 12.04
C ALA A 98 -2.85 3.00 11.72
N ASP A 99 -3.56 1.91 12.04
CA ASP A 99 -3.14 0.54 11.69
C ASP A 99 -3.10 0.33 10.17
N ALA A 100 -4.11 0.81 9.43
CA ALA A 100 -4.13 0.77 7.98
C ALA A 100 -2.96 1.55 7.35
N ARG A 101 -2.61 2.70 7.92
CA ARG A 101 -1.46 3.51 7.50
C ARG A 101 -0.14 2.78 7.76
N GLU A 102 0.05 2.16 8.92
CA GLU A 102 1.27 1.40 9.24
C GLU A 102 1.48 0.24 8.26
N LYS A 103 0.45 -0.57 8.02
CA LYS A 103 0.49 -1.64 7.01
C LYS A 103 0.81 -1.11 5.63
N ARG A 104 0.29 0.07 5.28
CA ARG A 104 0.56 0.70 3.99
C ARG A 104 2.01 1.18 3.86
N ILE A 105 2.60 1.68 4.93
CA ILE A 105 4.03 2.03 4.98
C ILE A 105 4.89 0.76 4.84
N GLU A 106 4.56 -0.32 5.54
CA GLU A 106 5.28 -1.59 5.40
C GLU A 106 5.20 -2.13 3.96
N TYR A 107 4.03 -2.00 3.32
CA TYR A 107 3.88 -2.34 1.91
C TYR A 107 4.83 -1.53 1.03
N HIS A 108 4.90 -0.21 1.18
CA HIS A 108 5.82 0.63 0.41
C HIS A 108 7.29 0.28 0.69
N LYS A 109 7.68 0.07 1.95
CA LYS A 109 9.03 -0.39 2.30
C LYS A 109 9.37 -1.74 1.69
N SER A 110 8.39 -2.63 1.55
CA SER A 110 8.60 -3.92 0.89
C SER A 110 8.98 -3.76 -0.59
N LEU A 111 8.61 -2.64 -1.22
CA LEU A 111 8.96 -2.32 -2.60
C LEU A 111 10.40 -1.78 -2.74
N ASP A 112 11.05 -1.37 -1.65
CA ASP A 112 12.44 -0.88 -1.69
C ASP A 112 13.41 -1.95 -2.24
N SER A 113 13.12 -3.24 -2.02
CA SER A 113 13.93 -4.32 -2.61
C SER A 113 13.93 -4.31 -4.13
N MET A 114 12.84 -3.86 -4.77
CA MET A 114 12.78 -3.73 -6.24
C MET A 114 13.67 -2.58 -6.73
N THR A 115 13.76 -1.51 -5.94
CA THR A 115 14.65 -0.38 -6.22
C THR A 115 16.11 -0.81 -6.14
N ASP A 116 16.49 -1.61 -5.14
CA ASP A 116 17.84 -2.17 -5.02
C ASP A 116 18.19 -3.09 -6.21
N ILE A 117 17.27 -3.97 -6.61
CA ILE A 117 17.43 -4.82 -7.81
C ILE A 117 17.66 -3.95 -9.04
N LEU A 118 16.85 -2.91 -9.22
CA LEU A 118 16.94 -2.03 -10.38
C LEU A 118 18.30 -1.32 -10.45
N TYR A 119 18.75 -0.72 -9.34
CA TYR A 119 20.04 -0.02 -9.31
C TYR A 119 21.21 -0.96 -9.57
N LYS A 120 21.23 -2.12 -8.93
CA LYS A 120 22.28 -3.12 -9.14
C LYS A 120 22.33 -3.57 -10.60
N MET A 121 21.19 -3.92 -11.19
CA MET A 121 21.14 -4.36 -12.59
C MET A 121 21.57 -3.25 -13.55
N LYS A 122 21.20 -2.00 -13.25
CA LYS A 122 21.65 -0.84 -14.03
C LYS A 122 23.17 -0.66 -13.96
N GLU A 123 23.79 -0.81 -12.78
CA GLU A 123 25.24 -0.76 -12.61
C GLU A 123 25.96 -1.89 -13.35
N GLU A 124 25.33 -3.07 -13.40
CA GLU A 124 25.82 -4.24 -14.16
C GLU A 124 25.61 -4.10 -15.68
N GLY A 125 24.99 -3.02 -16.15
CA GLY A 125 24.77 -2.73 -17.56
C GLY A 125 23.60 -3.50 -18.18
N ALA A 126 22.66 -3.95 -17.35
CA ALA A 126 21.45 -4.64 -17.81
C ALA A 126 20.60 -3.76 -18.74
N THR A 127 19.92 -4.40 -19.68
CA THR A 127 18.96 -3.75 -20.57
C THR A 127 17.66 -3.41 -19.84
N THR A 128 16.88 -2.49 -20.40
CA THR A 128 15.53 -2.15 -19.88
C THR A 128 14.64 -3.38 -19.78
N GLU A 129 14.71 -4.30 -20.75
CA GLU A 129 13.95 -5.55 -20.72
C GLU A 129 14.34 -6.43 -19.52
N GLU A 130 15.62 -6.66 -19.31
CA GLU A 130 16.11 -7.49 -18.20
C GLU A 130 15.68 -6.90 -16.85
N MET A 131 15.82 -5.58 -16.69
CA MET A 131 15.38 -4.86 -15.50
C MET A 131 13.86 -4.99 -15.30
N ALA A 132 13.07 -4.74 -16.36
CA ALA A 132 11.61 -4.83 -16.32
C ALA A 132 11.13 -6.23 -15.91
N ARG A 133 11.74 -7.28 -16.46
CA ARG A 133 11.45 -8.68 -16.11
C ARG A 133 11.74 -8.96 -14.64
N ALA A 134 12.88 -8.51 -14.14
CA ALA A 134 13.29 -8.73 -12.76
C ALA A 134 12.35 -8.03 -11.76
N VAL A 135 12.09 -6.73 -11.94
CA VAL A 135 11.22 -5.98 -11.01
C VAL A 135 9.76 -6.43 -11.11
N SER A 136 9.28 -6.82 -12.30
CA SER A 136 7.91 -7.33 -12.45
C SER A 136 7.73 -8.68 -11.76
N ALA A 137 8.71 -9.58 -11.86
CA ALA A 137 8.68 -10.86 -11.14
C ALA A 137 8.75 -10.66 -9.62
N GLU A 138 9.62 -9.76 -9.16
CA GLU A 138 9.76 -9.44 -7.73
C GLU A 138 8.48 -8.81 -7.16
N LYS A 139 7.82 -7.91 -7.90
CA LYS A 139 6.52 -7.34 -7.49
C LYS A 139 5.48 -8.44 -7.23
N ASN A 140 5.37 -9.40 -8.13
CA ASN A 140 4.41 -10.50 -7.97
C ASN A 140 4.74 -11.36 -6.74
N ARG A 141 6.03 -11.67 -6.52
CA ARG A 141 6.49 -12.37 -5.32
C ARG A 141 6.14 -11.62 -4.04
N LEU A 142 6.47 -10.32 -3.97
CA LEU A 142 6.16 -9.46 -2.83
C LEU A 142 4.66 -9.36 -2.57
N ARG A 143 3.85 -9.28 -3.64
CA ARG A 143 2.38 -9.26 -3.52
C ARG A 143 1.81 -10.56 -2.97
N LEU A 144 2.39 -11.72 -3.26
CA LEU A 144 1.97 -12.98 -2.65
C LEU A 144 2.43 -13.06 -1.18
N GLU A 145 3.67 -12.65 -0.91
CA GLU A 145 4.27 -12.61 0.43
C GLU A 145 3.49 -11.69 1.38
N SER A 146 2.90 -10.59 0.88
CA SER A 146 2.11 -9.68 1.71
C SER A 146 0.86 -10.32 2.32
N TYR A 147 0.44 -11.50 1.83
CA TYR A 147 -0.68 -12.29 2.39
C TYR A 147 -0.20 -13.49 3.21
N LYS A 148 1.08 -13.59 3.59
CA LYS A 148 1.62 -14.74 4.35
C LYS A 148 0.86 -15.03 5.66
N ASP A 149 0.32 -13.99 6.30
CA ASP A 149 -0.43 -14.07 7.54
C ASP A 149 -1.97 -13.99 7.30
N ASP A 150 -2.41 -13.97 6.03
CA ASP A 150 -3.81 -13.92 5.60
C ASP A 150 -4.09 -15.00 4.53
N PRO A 151 -4.32 -16.26 4.93
CA PRO A 151 -4.55 -17.36 4.00
C PRO A 151 -5.85 -17.20 3.20
N GLU A 152 -6.88 -16.55 3.77
CA GLU A 152 -8.15 -16.33 3.05
C GLU A 152 -7.99 -15.27 1.96
N GLY A 153 -7.29 -14.17 2.27
CA GLY A 153 -6.94 -13.16 1.28
C GLY A 153 -6.01 -13.71 0.19
N LEU A 154 -5.06 -14.56 0.54
CA LEU A 154 -4.19 -15.24 -0.44
C LEU A 154 -4.99 -16.12 -1.41
N GLU A 155 -5.96 -16.89 -0.91
CA GLU A 155 -6.83 -17.72 -1.75
C GLU A 155 -7.65 -16.88 -2.73
N LYS A 156 -8.24 -15.77 -2.24
CA LYS A 156 -9.00 -14.84 -3.09
C LYS A 156 -8.11 -14.20 -4.17
N LEU A 157 -6.90 -13.77 -3.81
CA LEU A 157 -5.92 -13.22 -4.74
C LEU A 157 -5.56 -14.24 -5.83
N LYS A 158 -5.19 -15.46 -5.44
CA LYS A 158 -4.81 -16.53 -6.37
C LYS A 158 -5.95 -16.90 -7.32
N LYS A 159 -7.17 -16.96 -6.81
CA LYS A 159 -8.36 -17.18 -7.64
C LYS A 159 -8.55 -16.04 -8.65
N SER A 160 -8.43 -14.79 -8.22
CA SER A 160 -8.51 -13.64 -9.13
C SER A 160 -7.42 -13.66 -10.20
N ASN A 161 -6.19 -14.04 -9.83
CA ASN A 161 -5.09 -14.21 -10.78
C ASN A 161 -5.39 -15.33 -11.79
N MET A 162 -5.89 -16.48 -11.32
CA MET A 162 -6.28 -17.60 -12.18
C MET A 162 -7.38 -17.20 -13.17
N ASP A 163 -8.41 -16.50 -12.71
CA ASP A 163 -9.52 -16.03 -13.55
C ASP A 163 -9.07 -15.00 -14.61
N THR A 164 -8.01 -14.24 -14.33
CA THR A 164 -7.53 -13.14 -15.20
C THR A 164 -6.42 -13.58 -16.16
N TYR A 165 -5.44 -14.34 -15.67
CA TYR A 165 -4.20 -14.68 -16.38
C TYR A 165 -4.05 -16.19 -16.65
N GLY A 166 -4.89 -17.04 -16.05
CA GLY A 166 -4.79 -18.49 -16.18
C GLY A 166 -3.71 -19.14 -15.31
N HIS A 167 -3.12 -18.40 -14.37
CA HIS A 167 -2.16 -18.89 -13.36
C HIS A 167 -2.27 -18.09 -12.05
N GLU A 168 -1.74 -18.65 -10.95
CA GLU A 168 -1.94 -18.09 -9.60
C GLU A 168 -0.98 -16.94 -9.26
N ASP A 169 0.13 -16.80 -9.99
CA ASP A 169 1.25 -15.95 -9.59
C ASP A 169 1.07 -14.47 -9.97
N GLY A 170 0.05 -14.17 -10.78
CA GLY A 170 -0.18 -12.83 -11.32
C GLY A 170 0.63 -12.59 -12.61
N PRO A 171 0.42 -11.46 -13.30
CA PRO A 171 0.83 -11.29 -14.68
C PRO A 171 2.33 -11.44 -14.87
N THR A 172 2.74 -12.29 -15.80
CA THR A 172 4.13 -12.45 -16.21
C THR A 172 4.66 -11.18 -16.90
N PRO A 173 5.99 -10.96 -16.93
CA PRO A 173 6.56 -9.84 -17.66
C PRO A 173 6.17 -9.82 -19.14
N ASP A 174 6.04 -11.00 -19.77
CA ASP A 174 5.65 -11.11 -21.18
C ASP A 174 4.18 -10.72 -21.40
N GLU A 175 3.25 -11.13 -20.53
CA GLU A 175 1.84 -10.68 -20.59
C GLU A 175 1.74 -9.16 -20.39
N MET A 176 2.58 -8.59 -19.52
CA MET A 176 2.64 -7.15 -19.32
C MET A 176 3.22 -6.44 -20.54
N PHE A 177 4.23 -7.01 -21.20
CA PHE A 177 4.76 -6.47 -22.44
C PHE A 177 3.74 -6.58 -23.59
N GLU A 178 3.03 -7.69 -23.72
CA GLU A 178 1.95 -7.84 -24.71
C GLU A 178 0.86 -6.79 -24.49
N LYS A 179 0.54 -6.47 -23.23
CA LYS A 179 -0.44 -5.44 -22.87
C LYS A 179 0.02 -4.01 -23.18
N TYR A 180 1.28 -3.67 -22.90
CA TYR A 180 1.76 -2.28 -22.94
C TYR A 180 2.67 -1.95 -24.13
N GLY A 181 3.28 -2.94 -24.77
CA GLY A 181 4.17 -2.78 -25.92
C GLY A 181 5.52 -2.09 -25.64
N SER A 182 5.88 -1.87 -24.37
CA SER A 182 7.13 -1.20 -23.97
C SER A 182 7.64 -1.73 -22.64
N TRP A 183 8.92 -2.10 -22.61
CA TRP A 183 9.60 -2.55 -21.39
C TRP A 183 9.77 -1.42 -20.37
N GLU A 184 9.91 -0.17 -20.82
CA GLU A 184 9.90 1.01 -19.95
C GLU A 184 8.56 1.11 -19.21
N ILE A 185 7.44 0.92 -19.90
CA ILE A 185 6.11 0.93 -19.28
C ILE A 185 5.94 -0.27 -18.35
N VAL A 186 6.39 -1.48 -18.72
CA VAL A 186 6.34 -2.66 -17.84
C VAL A 186 7.09 -2.40 -16.53
N MET A 187 8.31 -1.87 -16.62
CA MET A 187 9.13 -1.49 -15.46
C MET A 187 8.41 -0.44 -14.61
N GLN A 188 7.88 0.63 -15.21
CA GLN A 188 7.11 1.66 -14.50
C GLN A 188 5.88 1.08 -13.78
N LYS A 189 5.16 0.15 -14.40
CA LYS A 189 4.01 -0.53 -13.75
C LYS A 189 4.44 -1.46 -12.62
N ALA A 190 5.68 -1.95 -12.61
CA ALA A 190 6.18 -2.75 -11.49
C ALA A 190 6.23 -1.93 -10.18
N PHE A 191 6.53 -0.64 -10.26
CA PHE A 191 6.56 0.28 -9.11
C PHE A 191 5.21 0.94 -8.79
N SER A 192 4.18 0.73 -9.61
CA SER A 192 2.90 1.41 -9.37
C SER A 192 2.21 0.93 -8.10
N THR A 193 1.88 1.87 -7.22
CA THR A 193 1.05 1.69 -6.03
C THR A 193 -0.36 2.25 -6.26
N ASN A 194 -1.28 1.98 -5.32
CA ASN A 194 -2.62 2.56 -5.38
C ASN A 194 -2.63 3.91 -4.67
N MET A 195 -2.58 4.99 -5.45
CA MET A 195 -2.55 6.38 -4.95
C MET A 195 -3.83 6.76 -4.19
N GLY A 196 -4.97 6.15 -4.53
CA GLY A 196 -6.22 6.33 -3.78
C GLY A 196 -6.12 5.80 -2.36
N MET A 197 -5.57 4.59 -2.19
CA MET A 197 -5.30 4.06 -0.84
C MET A 197 -4.27 4.91 -0.09
N ASP A 198 -3.27 5.45 -0.79
CA ASP A 198 -2.30 6.38 -0.19
C ASP A 198 -3.00 7.66 0.31
N ALA A 199 -4.03 8.15 -0.40
CA ALA A 199 -4.88 9.26 0.06
C ALA A 199 -5.82 8.90 1.23
N CYS A 200 -6.32 7.67 1.31
CA CYS A 200 -7.10 7.22 2.47
C CYS A 200 -6.24 7.07 3.73
N CYS A 201 -4.94 6.79 3.57
CA CYS A 201 -3.98 6.58 4.66
C CYS A 201 -3.11 7.81 5.01
N GLY A 202 -3.33 8.98 4.40
CA GLY A 202 -2.53 10.17 4.71
C GLY A 202 -1.12 10.17 4.10
N LEU A 203 -0.87 9.34 3.10
CA LEU A 203 0.46 9.08 2.51
C LEU A 203 0.63 9.68 1.10
N TYR A 204 -0.41 10.28 0.53
CA TYR A 204 -0.38 10.76 -0.86
C TYR A 204 0.79 11.71 -1.16
N ASP A 205 1.00 12.72 -0.30
CA ASP A 205 2.12 13.66 -0.44
C ASP A 205 3.49 12.99 -0.25
N GLU A 206 3.60 12.03 0.67
CA GLU A 206 4.86 11.30 0.93
C GLU A 206 5.36 10.55 -0.31
N TYR A 207 4.45 10.08 -1.16
CA TYR A 207 4.76 9.36 -2.40
C TYR A 207 4.50 10.18 -3.67
N TYR A 208 4.22 11.48 -3.55
CA TYR A 208 3.86 12.32 -4.70
C TYR A 208 4.97 12.37 -5.76
N GLN A 209 6.22 12.51 -5.33
CA GLN A 209 7.38 12.53 -6.23
C GLN A 209 7.50 11.22 -7.03
N LEU A 210 7.23 10.07 -6.38
CA LEU A 210 7.19 8.78 -7.06
C LEU A 210 6.11 8.78 -8.15
N TYR A 211 4.96 9.42 -7.93
CA TYR A 211 3.89 9.47 -8.93
C TYR A 211 4.27 10.31 -10.15
N ILE A 212 5.05 11.38 -9.98
CA ILE A 212 5.64 12.15 -11.09
C ILE A 212 6.62 11.26 -11.87
N GLU A 213 7.54 10.59 -11.18
CA GLU A 213 8.52 9.69 -11.82
C GLU A 213 7.86 8.54 -12.58
N LEU A 214 6.74 8.03 -12.06
CA LEU A 214 5.92 7.02 -12.70
C LEU A 214 4.92 7.57 -13.72
N GLY A 215 5.02 8.86 -14.08
CA GLY A 215 4.20 9.50 -15.12
C GLY A 215 2.70 9.46 -14.83
N TYR A 216 2.30 9.34 -13.57
CA TYR A 216 0.90 9.45 -13.15
C TYR A 216 0.46 10.89 -12.98
N ILE A 217 1.41 11.79 -12.83
CA ILE A 217 1.20 13.22 -12.67
C ILE A 217 2.13 13.92 -13.67
N ASN A 218 1.59 14.88 -14.41
CA ASN A 218 2.38 15.74 -15.27
C ASN A 218 2.78 16.99 -14.49
N GLU A 219 4.05 17.38 -14.56
CA GLU A 219 4.52 18.70 -14.07
C GLU A 219 3.99 19.86 -14.93
#